data_AF-A0A428MVT0-F1
#
_entry.id   AF-A0A428MVT0-F1
#
_cell.length_a   1.000
_cell.length_b   1.000
_cell.length_c   1.000
_cell.angle_alpha   90.00
_cell.angle_beta   90.00
_cell.angle_gamma   90.00
#
_symmetry.space_group_name_H-M   'P 1'
#
loop_
_entity.id
_entity.type
_entity.pdbx_description
1 polymer ?
#
loop_
_entity_poly.entity_id
_entity_poly.type
_entity_poly.pdbx_seq_one_letter_code
_entity_poly.pdbx_strand_id
1 'polypeptide(L)'
;MEETNIKYFTTGELAKLCKVNKQTLFYYDQIGLLSPVFKNEKGYRYYSIQQLEFFTVIDLLKDLGMSLRDIRYYVVNKSPEKFLSMMYQQREEIAKQRMEIEMKERMIDTKIDLMQKASDLNFSNITLEKLPEQTFYLSENIENITDDTFFEVLAGFIDELYESYLDTGDPIGSITKREQIVKGEFTNYSNLYMLQRNPKKGRSYFKMGEGYFLIGYHVGAENTLHSTYERLLSEMERLNVTLGDYVLEEFIYDNVVQNSEDQYVTKIMIHVHL
;
A
#
# COMPACT_ATOMS: atom_id res chain seq x y z
N MET A 1 41.63 36.63 37.09
CA MET A 1 40.57 35.69 36.67
C MET A 1 39.95 36.30 35.43
N GLU A 2 40.22 35.73 34.26
CA GLU A 2 39.57 36.18 33.02
C GLU A 2 38.08 35.85 33.12
N GLU A 3 37.24 36.89 33.07
CA GLU A 3 35.81 36.74 32.85
C GLU A 3 35.63 36.16 31.44
N THR A 4 35.33 34.86 31.36
CA THR A 4 34.90 34.25 30.10
C THR A 4 33.63 34.98 29.68
N ASN A 5 33.74 35.86 28.68
CA ASN A 5 32.62 36.62 28.15
C ASN A 5 31.70 35.66 27.40
N ILE A 6 30.80 34.99 28.14
CA ILE A 6 29.86 34.01 27.57
C ILE A 6 28.91 34.77 26.67
N LYS A 7 29.08 34.59 25.36
CA LYS A 7 28.23 35.22 24.35
C LYS A 7 26.86 34.55 24.34
N TYR A 8 25.81 35.32 24.62
CA TYR A 8 24.42 34.89 24.52
C TYR A 8 23.78 35.39 23.24
N PHE A 9 22.84 34.62 22.71
CA PHE A 9 21.98 34.98 21.60
C PHE A 9 20.66 35.55 22.13
N THR A 10 20.25 36.69 21.58
CA THR A 10 18.85 37.14 21.71
C THR A 10 17.91 36.16 21.00
N THR A 11 16.61 36.19 21.31
CA THR A 11 15.61 35.38 20.59
C THR A 11 15.71 35.54 19.07
N GLY A 12 15.99 36.74 18.57
CA GLY A 12 16.11 36.99 17.13
C GLY A 12 17.33 36.32 16.49
N GLU A 13 18.47 36.39 17.17
CA GLU A 13 19.70 35.74 16.70
C GLU A 13 19.57 34.22 16.73
N LEU A 14 19.05 33.65 17.83
CA LEU A 14 18.83 32.22 17.93
C LEU A 14 17.82 31.75 16.87
N ALA A 15 16.70 32.45 16.70
CA ALA A 15 15.69 32.12 15.70
C ALA A 15 16.28 32.10 14.28
N LYS A 16 17.15 33.07 13.95
CA LYS A 16 17.84 33.13 12.66
C LYS A 16 18.80 31.96 12.46
N LEU A 17 19.58 31.60 13.49
CA LEU A 17 20.50 30.45 13.43
C LEU A 17 19.74 29.12 13.27
N CYS A 18 18.64 28.99 14.01
CA CYS A 18 17.74 27.83 13.99
C CYS A 18 16.78 27.82 12.79
N LYS A 19 16.81 28.83 11.91
CA LYS A 19 15.89 28.99 10.76
C LYS A 19 14.39 28.89 11.12
N VAL A 20 14.02 29.38 12.31
CA VAL A 20 12.62 29.45 12.77
C VAL A 20 12.21 30.89 13.00
N ASN A 21 10.91 31.11 13.21
CA ASN A 21 10.42 32.42 13.65
C ASN A 21 10.60 32.57 15.18
N LYS A 22 10.54 33.83 15.67
CA LYS A 22 10.67 34.11 17.11
C LYS A 22 9.52 33.47 17.92
N GLN A 23 8.34 33.35 17.32
CA GLN A 23 7.16 32.76 17.93
C GLN A 23 7.39 31.28 18.30
N THR A 24 8.14 30.52 17.50
CA THR A 24 8.53 29.13 17.83
C THR A 24 9.33 29.08 19.13
N LEU A 25 10.33 29.95 19.29
CA LEU A 25 11.13 30.00 20.53
C LEU A 25 10.33 30.51 21.73
N PHE A 26 9.39 31.44 21.53
CA PHE A 26 8.47 31.86 22.59
C PHE A 26 7.54 30.73 23.01
N TYR A 27 7.02 29.98 22.05
CA TYR A 27 6.19 28.81 22.32
C TYR A 27 6.99 27.72 23.06
N TYR A 28 8.23 27.44 22.64
CA TYR A 28 9.10 26.47 23.31
C TYR A 28 9.45 26.89 24.74
N ASP A 29 9.64 28.18 25.01
CA ASP A 29 9.76 28.72 26.37
C ASP A 29 8.46 28.50 27.17
N GLN A 30 7.31 28.82 26.58
CA GLN A 30 5.99 28.70 27.23
C GLN A 30 5.69 27.25 27.66
N ILE A 31 6.00 26.27 26.82
CA ILE A 31 5.79 24.85 27.14
C ILE A 31 6.97 24.26 27.94
N GLY A 32 8.01 25.04 28.23
CA GLY A 32 9.20 24.59 28.96
C GLY A 32 10.04 23.56 28.21
N LEU A 33 9.97 23.55 26.87
CA LEU A 33 10.80 22.70 26.02
C LEU A 33 12.20 23.30 25.84
N LEU A 34 12.27 24.62 25.65
CA LEU A 34 13.53 25.38 25.54
C LEU A 34 13.35 26.78 26.14
N SER A 35 13.58 26.89 27.45
CA SER A 35 13.54 28.17 28.16
C SER A 35 14.89 28.89 28.09
N PRO A 36 14.94 30.24 28.03
CA PRO A 36 16.20 30.97 27.98
C PRO A 36 17.02 30.78 29.26
N VAL A 37 18.34 30.97 29.17
CA VAL A 37 19.23 30.96 30.35
C VAL A 37 18.82 32.05 31.33
N PHE A 38 18.49 33.24 30.81
CA PHE A 38 17.92 34.31 31.61
C PHE A 38 17.03 35.25 30.78
N LYS A 39 16.25 36.05 31.50
CA LYS A 39 15.50 37.18 30.96
C LYS A 39 16.06 38.46 31.60
N ASN A 40 16.33 39.49 30.80
CA ASN A 40 16.78 40.78 31.37
C ASN A 40 15.61 41.55 32.01
N GLU A 41 15.89 42.69 32.63
CA GLU A 41 14.88 43.52 33.32
C GLU A 41 13.71 43.96 32.41
N LYS A 42 13.94 44.05 31.10
CA LYS A 42 12.92 44.39 30.10
C LYS A 42 12.19 43.17 29.54
N GLY A 43 12.45 41.98 30.07
CA GLY A 43 11.84 40.72 29.64
C GLY A 43 12.41 40.11 28.37
N TYR A 44 13.52 40.64 27.83
CA TYR A 44 14.18 40.03 26.66
C TYR A 44 14.89 38.74 27.06
N ARG A 45 14.78 37.72 26.20
CA ARG A 45 15.30 36.37 26.43
C ARG A 45 16.69 36.20 25.81
N TYR A 46 17.57 35.55 26.57
CA TYR A 46 18.95 35.29 26.17
C TYR A 46 19.26 33.79 26.27
N TYR A 47 19.84 33.25 25.22
CA TYR A 47 20.11 31.82 25.06
C TYR A 47 21.60 31.56 24.87
N SER A 48 22.12 30.44 25.36
CA SER A 48 23.53 30.08 25.18
C SER A 48 23.80 29.27 23.92
N ILE A 49 25.08 29.06 23.60
CA ILE A 49 25.50 28.15 22.52
C ILE A 49 25.07 26.70 22.75
N GLN A 50 25.08 26.23 24.00
CA GLN A 50 24.60 24.88 24.33
C GLN A 50 23.10 24.73 24.05
N GLN A 51 22.33 25.82 24.15
CA GLN A 51 20.91 25.81 23.81
C GLN A 51 20.66 25.79 22.30
N LEU A 52 21.59 26.30 21.49
CA LEU A 52 21.56 26.14 20.03
C LEU A 52 21.84 24.68 19.64
N GLU A 53 22.86 24.05 20.24
CA GLU A 53 23.15 22.62 20.04
C GLU A 53 21.94 21.77 20.45
N PHE A 54 21.36 22.08 21.61
CA PHE A 54 20.18 21.39 22.09
C PHE A 54 18.93 21.63 21.24
N PHE A 55 18.76 22.83 20.67
CA PHE A 55 17.71 23.08 19.67
C PHE A 55 17.87 22.17 18.46
N THR A 56 19.10 21.96 17.97
CA THR A 56 19.38 21.07 16.83
C THR A 56 18.90 19.63 17.11
N VAL A 57 19.04 19.17 18.36
CA VAL A 57 18.49 17.86 18.77
C VAL A 57 16.97 17.87 18.82
N ILE A 58 16.34 18.93 19.36
CA ILE A 58 14.87 19.08 19.35
C ILE A 58 14.33 19.05 17.92
N ASP A 59 14.99 19.75 17.01
CA ASP A 59 14.60 19.85 15.60
C ASP A 59 14.72 18.49 14.91
N LEU A 60 15.84 17.78 15.12
CA LEU A 60 16.01 16.40 14.65
C LEU A 60 14.90 15.47 15.16
N LEU A 61 14.59 15.49 16.47
CA LEU A 61 13.55 14.62 17.03
C LEU A 61 12.16 14.93 16.47
N LYS A 62 11.89 16.22 16.20
CA LYS A 62 10.65 16.65 15.57
C LYS A 62 10.58 16.20 14.11
N ASP A 63 11.67 16.30 13.36
CA ASP A 63 11.76 15.83 11.97
C ASP A 63 11.59 14.31 11.87
N LEU A 64 11.99 13.58 12.92
CA LEU A 64 11.71 12.14 13.08
C LEU A 64 10.26 11.84 13.50
N GLY A 65 9.39 12.85 13.59
CA GLY A 65 7.96 12.68 13.86
C GLY A 65 7.59 12.61 15.35
N MET A 66 8.53 12.87 16.28
CA MET A 66 8.18 12.92 17.70
C MET A 66 7.33 14.14 18.03
N SER A 67 6.34 13.95 18.89
CA SER A 67 5.53 15.05 19.40
C SER A 67 6.35 15.95 20.33
N LEU A 68 6.07 17.26 20.35
CA LEU A 68 6.74 18.18 21.28
C LEU A 68 6.54 17.80 22.75
N ARG A 69 5.45 17.08 23.06
CA ARG A 69 5.18 16.53 24.40
C ARG A 69 6.19 15.46 24.77
N ASP A 70 6.47 14.52 23.87
CA ASP A 70 7.41 13.42 24.11
C ASP A 70 8.85 13.92 24.17
N ILE A 71 9.20 14.87 23.29
CA ILE A 71 10.49 15.55 23.34
C ILE A 71 10.65 16.24 24.70
N ARG A 72 9.65 17.00 25.16
CA ARG A 72 9.70 17.63 26.50
C ARG A 72 9.91 16.60 27.62
N TYR A 73 9.22 15.47 27.57
CA TYR A 73 9.37 14.41 28.57
C TYR A 73 10.78 13.82 28.60
N TYR A 74 11.36 13.54 27.42
CA TYR A 74 12.76 13.12 27.29
C TYR A 74 13.70 14.18 27.88
N VAL A 75 13.45 15.45 27.60
CA VAL A 75 14.31 16.57 27.99
C VAL A 75 14.39 16.77 29.50
N VAL A 76 13.33 16.47 30.23
CA VAL A 76 13.31 16.54 31.70
C VAL A 76 14.14 15.42 32.35
N ASN A 77 14.25 14.25 31.70
CA ASN A 77 14.84 13.06 32.30
C ASN A 77 15.94 12.44 31.42
N LYS A 78 16.86 13.25 30.89
CA LYS A 78 17.90 12.81 29.96
C LYS A 78 18.90 11.86 30.64
N SER A 79 19.25 10.78 29.95
CA SER A 79 20.42 9.96 30.24
C SER A 79 20.95 9.35 28.94
N PRO A 80 22.23 8.92 28.88
CA PRO A 80 22.76 8.21 27.73
C PRO A 80 21.91 7.00 27.33
N GLU A 81 21.42 6.23 28.30
CA GLU A 81 20.61 5.02 28.10
C GLU A 81 19.25 5.36 27.47
N LYS A 82 18.59 6.40 27.97
CA LYS A 82 17.30 6.86 27.42
C LYS A 82 17.45 7.45 26.02
N PHE A 83 18.55 8.16 25.76
CA PHE A 83 18.85 8.66 24.42
C PHE A 83 19.05 7.50 23.43
N LEU A 84 19.86 6.50 23.80
CA LEU A 84 20.08 5.31 22.96
C LEU A 84 18.78 4.55 22.70
N SER A 85 17.97 4.30 23.73
CA SER A 85 16.67 3.62 23.59
C SER A 85 15.73 4.39 22.65
N MET A 86 15.63 5.72 22.81
CA MET A 86 14.84 6.57 21.92
C MET A 86 15.36 6.52 20.47
N MET A 87 16.67 6.61 20.27
CA MET A 87 17.27 6.55 18.93
C MET A 87 17.04 5.19 18.25
N TYR A 88 17.10 4.08 18.99
CA TYR A 88 16.76 2.76 18.46
C TYR A 88 15.30 2.66 18.03
N GLN A 89 14.38 3.17 18.85
CA GLN A 89 12.95 3.22 18.49
C GLN A 89 12.73 4.07 17.24
N GLN A 90 13.33 5.26 17.14
CA GLN A 90 13.21 6.10 15.94
C GLN A 90 13.76 5.42 14.70
N ARG A 91 14.87 4.69 14.81
CA ARG A 91 15.43 3.91 13.70
C ARG A 91 14.49 2.81 13.23
N GLU A 92 13.80 2.14 14.15
CA GLU A 92 12.79 1.13 13.81
C GLU A 92 11.58 1.75 13.11
N GLU A 93 11.08 2.89 13.59
CA GLU A 93 9.97 3.60 12.94
C GLU A 93 10.33 4.07 11.52
N ILE A 94 11.52 4.64 11.31
CA ILE A 94 12.01 4.97 9.96
C ILE A 94 12.10 3.73 9.07
N ALA A 95 12.55 2.59 9.62
CA ALA A 95 12.64 1.35 8.85
C ALA A 95 11.25 0.84 8.42
N LYS A 96 10.24 0.97 9.28
CA LYS A 96 8.84 0.67 8.93
C LYS A 96 8.31 1.61 7.84
N GLN A 97 8.50 2.91 8.00
CA GLN A 97 8.10 3.91 6.99
C GLN A 97 8.75 3.65 5.64
N ARG A 98 10.04 3.30 5.61
CA ARG A 98 10.73 2.93 4.38
C ARG A 98 10.09 1.71 3.73
N MET A 99 9.77 0.67 4.51
CA MET A 99 9.10 -0.53 4.00
C MET A 99 7.72 -0.20 3.41
N GLU A 100 6.94 0.67 4.05
CA GLU A 100 5.64 1.14 3.55
C GLU A 100 5.78 1.94 2.25
N ILE A 101 6.76 2.83 2.15
CA ILE A 101 7.01 3.62 0.93
C ILE A 101 7.43 2.69 -0.21
N GLU A 102 8.37 1.78 0.03
CA GLU A 102 8.79 0.80 -0.97
C GLU A 102 7.62 -0.10 -1.44
N MET A 103 6.67 -0.40 -0.56
CA MET A 103 5.45 -1.12 -0.95
C MET A 103 4.55 -0.28 -1.85
N LYS A 104 4.34 1.00 -1.51
CA LYS A 104 3.54 1.93 -2.32
C LYS A 104 4.16 2.16 -3.69
N GLU A 105 5.49 2.31 -3.77
CA GLU A 105 6.22 2.39 -5.04
C GLU A 105 6.00 1.13 -5.89
N ARG A 106 6.13 -0.06 -5.29
CA ARG A 106 5.84 -1.31 -6.01
C ARG A 106 4.40 -1.38 -6.53
N MET A 107 3.42 -0.92 -5.76
CA MET A 107 2.02 -0.87 -6.22
C MET A 107 1.85 0.06 -7.42
N ILE A 108 2.50 1.23 -7.39
CA ILE A 108 2.50 2.18 -8.52
C ILE A 108 3.12 1.52 -9.75
N ASP A 109 4.29 0.89 -9.60
CA ASP A 109 4.99 0.21 -10.70
C ASP A 109 4.14 -0.92 -11.28
N THR A 110 3.49 -1.73 -10.44
CA THR A 110 2.55 -2.78 -10.89
C THR A 110 1.41 -2.19 -11.71
N LYS A 111 0.79 -1.10 -11.24
CA LYS A 111 -0.29 -0.44 -11.99
C LYS A 111 0.18 0.14 -13.32
N ILE A 112 1.38 0.74 -13.36
CA ILE A 112 1.97 1.24 -14.62
C ILE A 112 2.18 0.09 -15.60
N ASP A 113 2.78 -1.01 -15.17
CA ASP A 113 3.05 -2.19 -16.01
C ASP A 113 1.74 -2.80 -16.55
N LEU A 114 0.70 -2.90 -15.72
CA LEU A 114 -0.62 -3.37 -16.13
C LEU A 114 -1.24 -2.46 -17.21
N MET A 115 -1.21 -1.14 -17.02
CA MET A 115 -1.79 -0.19 -17.98
C MET A 115 -1.02 -0.16 -19.31
N GLN A 116 0.31 -0.26 -19.26
CA GLN A 116 1.13 -0.33 -20.46
C GLN A 116 0.84 -1.60 -21.25
N LYS A 117 0.84 -2.76 -20.58
CA LYS A 117 0.47 -4.04 -21.20
C LYS A 117 -0.93 -3.98 -21.79
N ALA A 118 -1.90 -3.46 -21.05
CA ALA A 118 -3.28 -3.34 -21.52
C ALA A 118 -3.41 -2.47 -22.79
N SER A 119 -2.61 -1.40 -22.90
CA SER A 119 -2.66 -0.50 -24.06
C SER A 119 -2.17 -1.13 -25.38
N ASP A 120 -1.34 -2.18 -25.29
CA ASP A 120 -0.82 -2.91 -26.45
C ASP A 120 -1.72 -4.11 -26.85
N LEU A 121 -2.74 -4.43 -26.06
CA LEU A 121 -3.61 -5.57 -26.30
C LEU A 121 -4.73 -5.24 -27.28
N ASN A 122 -5.07 -6.23 -28.12
CA ASN A 122 -6.31 -6.23 -28.87
C ASN A 122 -7.35 -7.08 -28.11
N PHE A 123 -8.30 -6.42 -27.46
CA PHE A 123 -9.35 -7.07 -26.65
C PHE A 123 -10.32 -7.95 -27.47
N SER A 124 -10.26 -7.91 -28.80
CA SER A 124 -11.04 -8.83 -29.65
C SER A 124 -10.40 -10.21 -29.79
N ASN A 125 -9.09 -10.33 -29.53
CA ASN A 125 -8.36 -11.57 -29.72
C ASN A 125 -8.64 -12.57 -28.59
N ILE A 126 -8.57 -13.86 -28.95
CA ILE A 126 -8.51 -14.97 -28.01
C ILE A 126 -7.15 -15.65 -28.20
N THR A 127 -6.42 -15.90 -27.12
CA THR A 127 -5.09 -16.52 -27.16
C THR A 127 -5.06 -17.79 -26.31
N LEU A 128 -4.32 -18.80 -26.76
CA LEU A 128 -3.99 -19.98 -25.97
C LEU A 128 -2.56 -19.83 -25.45
N GLU A 129 -2.41 -19.72 -24.14
CA GLU A 129 -1.11 -19.41 -23.50
C GLU A 129 -0.77 -20.43 -22.43
N LYS A 130 0.51 -20.78 -22.29
CA LYS A 130 1.01 -21.57 -21.15
C LYS A 130 1.41 -20.62 -20.04
N LEU A 131 0.70 -20.67 -18.91
CA LEU A 131 1.05 -19.91 -17.71
C LEU A 131 1.93 -20.75 -16.77
N PRO A 132 2.95 -20.15 -16.12
CA PRO A 132 3.76 -20.83 -15.13
C PRO A 132 2.95 -21.10 -13.84
N GLU A 133 3.53 -21.82 -12.89
CA GLU A 133 2.95 -21.93 -11.55
C GLU A 133 2.73 -20.53 -10.95
N GLN A 134 1.52 -20.29 -10.42
CA GLN A 134 1.14 -19.05 -9.75
C GLN A 134 0.69 -19.34 -8.31
N THR A 135 0.98 -18.40 -7.42
CA THR A 135 0.60 -18.47 -6.01
C THR A 135 -0.36 -17.33 -5.70
N PHE A 136 -1.46 -17.65 -5.02
CA PHE A 136 -2.54 -16.72 -4.73
C PHE A 136 -2.85 -16.71 -3.24
N TYR A 137 -3.14 -15.52 -2.71
CA TYR A 137 -3.82 -15.37 -1.43
C TYR A 137 -5.32 -15.32 -1.71
N LEU A 138 -6.13 -16.14 -1.03
CA LEU A 138 -7.56 -16.25 -1.28
C LEU A 138 -8.36 -15.61 -0.15
N SER A 139 -9.49 -15.02 -0.49
CA SER A 139 -10.55 -14.73 0.47
C SER A 139 -11.19 -16.02 1.00
N GLU A 140 -12.12 -15.88 1.93
CA GLU A 140 -13.07 -16.95 2.22
C GLU A 140 -13.91 -17.33 0.99
N ASN A 141 -14.60 -18.47 1.09
CA ASN A 141 -15.43 -18.97 0.00
C ASN A 141 -16.68 -18.10 -0.17
N ILE A 142 -16.98 -17.74 -1.42
CA ILE A 142 -18.07 -16.85 -1.79
C ILE A 142 -19.09 -17.51 -2.74
N GLU A 143 -19.14 -18.86 -2.79
CA GLU A 143 -20.10 -19.55 -3.64
C GLU A 143 -21.53 -19.34 -3.12
N ASN A 144 -22.44 -18.98 -4.02
CA ASN A 144 -23.87 -18.83 -3.75
C ASN A 144 -24.21 -17.79 -2.67
N ILE A 145 -23.32 -16.83 -2.42
CA ILE A 145 -23.62 -15.70 -1.53
C ILE A 145 -24.46 -14.65 -2.25
N THR A 146 -25.04 -13.73 -1.49
CA THR A 146 -25.77 -12.58 -2.03
C THR A 146 -24.83 -11.42 -2.33
N ASP A 147 -25.25 -10.49 -3.19
CA ASP A 147 -24.47 -9.28 -3.52
C ASP A 147 -24.09 -8.48 -2.26
N ASP A 148 -25.02 -8.33 -1.30
CA ASP A 148 -24.76 -7.63 -0.04
C ASP A 148 -23.62 -8.30 0.75
N THR A 149 -23.64 -9.63 0.84
CA THR A 149 -22.58 -10.41 1.49
C THR A 149 -21.27 -10.31 0.72
N PHE A 150 -21.31 -10.26 -0.62
CA PHE A 150 -20.12 -10.14 -1.45
C PHE A 150 -19.35 -8.85 -1.13
N PHE A 151 -20.04 -7.72 -0.95
CA PHE A 151 -19.39 -6.46 -0.57
C PHE A 151 -18.73 -6.53 0.81
N GLU A 152 -19.33 -7.23 1.78
CA GLU A 152 -18.73 -7.44 3.10
C GLU A 152 -17.44 -8.26 3.01
N VAL A 153 -17.46 -9.36 2.23
CA VAL A 153 -16.27 -10.20 2.02
C VAL A 153 -15.17 -9.42 1.28
N LEU A 154 -15.54 -8.66 0.25
CA LEU A 154 -14.59 -7.83 -0.51
C LEU A 154 -13.91 -6.79 0.39
N ALA A 155 -14.69 -6.07 1.20
CA ALA A 155 -14.15 -5.07 2.13
C ALA A 155 -13.20 -5.71 3.16
N GLY A 156 -13.62 -6.84 3.77
CA GLY A 156 -12.78 -7.58 4.71
C GLY A 156 -11.49 -8.12 4.07
N PHE A 157 -11.56 -8.56 2.81
CA PHE A 157 -10.40 -9.03 2.07
C PHE A 157 -9.41 -7.90 1.78
N ILE A 158 -9.90 -6.72 1.38
CA ILE A 158 -9.04 -5.53 1.16
C ILE A 158 -8.34 -5.13 2.45
N ASP A 159 -9.06 -5.07 3.58
CA ASP A 159 -8.49 -4.72 4.87
C ASP A 159 -7.41 -5.74 5.28
N GLU A 160 -7.68 -7.04 5.10
CA GLU A 160 -6.71 -8.09 5.39
C GLU A 160 -5.43 -7.98 4.54
N LEU A 161 -5.58 -7.72 3.23
CA LEU A 161 -4.46 -7.53 2.33
C LEU A 161 -3.59 -6.34 2.76
N TYR A 162 -4.21 -5.25 3.21
CA TYR A 162 -3.51 -4.06 3.70
C TYR A 162 -2.77 -4.33 5.02
N GLU A 163 -3.47 -4.82 6.04
CA GLU A 163 -2.90 -5.06 7.37
C GLU A 163 -1.81 -6.14 7.36
N SER A 164 -1.97 -7.15 6.52
CA SER A 164 -1.00 -8.24 6.36
C SER A 164 0.12 -7.92 5.37
N TYR A 165 0.08 -6.73 4.75
CA TYR A 165 1.01 -6.27 3.73
C TYR A 165 1.13 -7.28 2.56
N LEU A 166 -0.01 -7.83 2.14
CA LEU A 166 -0.14 -8.81 1.05
C LEU A 166 -0.65 -8.20 -0.25
N ASP A 167 -1.10 -6.95 -0.23
CA ASP A 167 -1.44 -6.21 -1.45
C ASP A 167 -0.19 -5.98 -2.32
N THR A 168 -0.19 -6.56 -3.52
CA THR A 168 0.90 -6.46 -4.50
C THR A 168 0.66 -5.36 -5.54
N GLY A 169 -0.51 -4.71 -5.50
CA GLY A 169 -0.99 -3.80 -6.53
C GLY A 169 -1.50 -4.48 -7.80
N ASP A 170 -1.47 -5.82 -7.87
CA ASP A 170 -2.15 -6.58 -8.92
C ASP A 170 -3.69 -6.46 -8.72
N PRO A 171 -4.53 -6.70 -9.74
CA PRO A 171 -5.98 -6.66 -9.58
C PRO A 171 -6.44 -7.71 -8.57
N ILE A 172 -7.47 -7.38 -7.79
CA ILE A 172 -8.25 -8.41 -7.08
C ILE A 172 -9.03 -9.17 -8.15
N GLY A 173 -8.70 -10.45 -8.31
CA GLY A 173 -9.37 -11.32 -9.26
C GLY A 173 -10.38 -12.23 -8.57
N SER A 174 -11.19 -12.90 -9.39
CA SER A 174 -12.16 -13.90 -8.94
C SER A 174 -11.84 -15.27 -9.54
N ILE A 175 -12.06 -16.33 -8.77
CA ILE A 175 -11.96 -17.71 -9.24
C ILE A 175 -13.37 -18.27 -9.38
N THR A 176 -13.67 -18.90 -10.50
CA THR A 176 -14.88 -19.73 -10.68
C THR A 176 -14.45 -21.17 -10.93
N LYS A 177 -15.08 -22.14 -10.25
CA LYS A 177 -14.77 -23.56 -10.47
C LYS A 177 -15.51 -24.10 -11.68
N ARG A 178 -14.96 -25.17 -12.26
CA ARG A 178 -15.52 -25.91 -13.38
C ARG A 178 -17.02 -26.18 -13.25
N GLU A 179 -17.47 -26.61 -12.07
CA GLU A 179 -18.86 -27.01 -11.85
C GLU A 179 -19.85 -25.89 -12.13
N GLN A 180 -19.51 -24.65 -11.78
CA GLN A 180 -20.33 -23.46 -12.04
C GLN A 180 -20.32 -23.10 -13.53
N ILE A 181 -19.15 -23.15 -14.18
CA ILE A 181 -19.03 -22.88 -15.62
C ILE A 181 -19.88 -23.85 -16.44
N VAL A 182 -19.87 -25.14 -16.10
CA VAL A 182 -20.68 -26.16 -16.78
C VAL A 182 -22.19 -25.92 -16.61
N LYS A 183 -22.61 -25.27 -15.51
CA LYS A 183 -24.00 -24.86 -15.30
C LYS A 183 -24.37 -23.54 -15.98
N GLY A 184 -23.41 -22.81 -16.54
CA GLY A 184 -23.60 -21.47 -17.07
C GLY A 184 -23.65 -20.37 -15.98
N GLU A 185 -23.23 -20.69 -14.76
CA GLU A 185 -23.21 -19.77 -13.62
C GLU A 185 -21.87 -19.00 -13.57
N PHE A 186 -21.64 -18.12 -14.55
CA PHE A 186 -20.32 -17.50 -14.74
C PHE A 186 -19.89 -16.52 -13.65
N THR A 187 -20.85 -15.91 -12.95
CA THR A 187 -20.60 -14.95 -11.85
C THR A 187 -20.75 -15.59 -10.46
N ASN A 188 -20.90 -16.92 -10.38
CA ASN A 188 -20.91 -17.65 -9.10
C ASN A 188 -19.48 -17.97 -8.66
N TYR A 189 -18.77 -16.93 -8.22
CA TYR A 189 -17.37 -17.02 -7.84
C TYR A 189 -17.17 -17.92 -6.61
N SER A 190 -16.06 -18.65 -6.56
CA SER A 190 -15.67 -19.43 -5.40
C SER A 190 -14.86 -18.64 -4.39
N ASN A 191 -13.94 -17.78 -4.84
CA ASN A 191 -13.06 -16.98 -3.99
C ASN A 191 -12.63 -15.72 -4.75
N LEU A 192 -12.36 -14.65 -4.01
CA LEU A 192 -11.48 -13.57 -4.48
C LEU A 192 -10.02 -13.98 -4.30
N TYR A 193 -9.13 -13.42 -5.11
CA TYR A 193 -7.71 -13.67 -5.00
C TYR A 193 -6.85 -12.43 -5.22
N MET A 194 -5.65 -12.45 -4.66
CA MET A 194 -4.55 -11.54 -4.97
C MET A 194 -3.30 -12.35 -5.33
N LEU A 195 -2.66 -12.02 -6.45
CA LEU A 195 -1.42 -12.68 -6.90
C LEU A 195 -0.28 -12.43 -5.91
N GLN A 196 0.44 -13.49 -5.51
CA GLN A 196 1.55 -13.43 -4.56
C GLN A 196 2.87 -13.80 -5.22
N ARG A 197 3.56 -12.82 -5.79
CA ARG A 197 4.88 -13.02 -6.44
C ARG A 197 5.98 -13.41 -5.43
N ASN A 198 5.87 -12.96 -4.18
CA ASN A 198 6.81 -13.23 -3.10
C ASN A 198 6.05 -13.67 -1.83
N PRO A 199 5.56 -14.93 -1.77
CA PRO A 199 4.71 -15.38 -0.67
C PRO A 199 5.45 -15.35 0.67
N LYS A 200 4.82 -14.75 1.68
CA LYS A 200 5.34 -14.68 3.06
C LYS A 200 5.19 -16.02 3.78
N LYS A 201 6.19 -16.37 4.61
CA LYS A 201 6.15 -17.57 5.45
C LYS A 201 5.02 -17.52 6.48
N GLY A 202 4.47 -18.68 6.83
CA GLY A 202 3.46 -18.80 7.89
C GLY A 202 2.02 -18.46 7.48
N ARG A 203 1.75 -18.35 6.17
CA ARG A 203 0.42 -18.13 5.60
C ARG A 203 0.04 -19.28 4.68
N SER A 204 -1.26 -19.50 4.53
CA SER A 204 -1.81 -20.43 3.54
C SER A 204 -1.94 -19.74 2.19
N TYR A 205 -1.60 -20.43 1.12
CA TYR A 205 -1.75 -19.94 -0.25
C TYR A 205 -2.34 -21.02 -1.13
N PHE A 206 -3.14 -20.60 -2.10
CA PHE A 206 -3.56 -21.46 -3.19
C PHE A 206 -2.48 -21.45 -4.27
N LYS A 207 -2.02 -22.64 -4.66
CA LYS A 207 -1.05 -22.80 -5.74
C LYS A 207 -1.75 -23.37 -6.94
N MET A 208 -1.71 -22.61 -8.03
CA MET A 208 -2.14 -23.09 -9.33
C MET A 208 -0.90 -23.55 -10.08
N GLY A 209 -0.84 -24.84 -10.40
CA GLY A 209 0.27 -25.42 -11.16
C GLY A 209 0.38 -24.80 -12.55
N GLU A 210 1.52 -25.03 -13.22
CA GLU A 210 1.64 -24.63 -14.62
C GLU A 210 0.57 -25.31 -15.49
N GLY A 211 0.04 -24.58 -16.47
CA GLY A 211 -1.09 -25.05 -17.26
C GLY A 211 -1.35 -24.19 -18.50
N TYR A 212 -2.22 -24.66 -19.37
CA TYR A 212 -2.67 -23.92 -20.54
C TYR A 212 -3.97 -23.18 -20.25
N PHE A 213 -4.04 -21.92 -20.68
CA PHE A 213 -5.19 -21.06 -20.49
C PHE A 213 -5.64 -20.50 -21.82
N LEU A 214 -6.95 -20.59 -22.07
CA LEU A 214 -7.58 -19.81 -23.12
C LEU A 214 -7.96 -18.44 -22.55
N ILE A 215 -7.35 -17.40 -23.07
CA ILE A 215 -7.45 -16.03 -22.57
C ILE A 215 -8.25 -15.19 -23.56
N GLY A 216 -9.25 -14.49 -23.05
CA GLY A 216 -10.02 -13.51 -23.81
C GLY A 216 -10.39 -12.31 -22.94
N TYR A 217 -10.95 -11.30 -23.60
CA TYR A 217 -11.32 -10.04 -22.95
C TYR A 217 -12.80 -9.76 -23.21
N HIS A 218 -13.49 -9.41 -22.14
CA HIS A 218 -14.81 -8.83 -22.19
C HIS A 218 -14.68 -7.32 -22.17
N VAL A 219 -15.34 -6.63 -23.10
CA VAL A 219 -15.41 -5.16 -23.14
C VAL A 219 -16.88 -4.79 -22.91
N GLY A 220 -17.16 -4.10 -21.83
CA GLY A 220 -18.50 -3.68 -21.45
C GLY A 220 -18.92 -4.07 -20.04
N ALA A 221 -20.20 -3.86 -19.75
CA ALA A 221 -20.80 -4.13 -18.45
C ALA A 221 -20.95 -5.63 -18.17
N GLU A 222 -20.88 -6.00 -16.89
CA GLU A 222 -20.92 -7.39 -16.40
C GLU A 222 -22.15 -8.17 -16.87
N ASN A 223 -23.30 -7.51 -17.04
CA ASN A 223 -24.52 -8.16 -17.55
C ASN A 223 -24.38 -8.70 -18.98
N THR A 224 -23.33 -8.32 -19.72
CA THR A 224 -23.01 -8.82 -21.06
C THR A 224 -21.86 -9.84 -21.08
N LEU A 225 -21.30 -10.19 -19.92
CA LEU A 225 -20.16 -11.11 -19.76
C LEU A 225 -20.41 -12.47 -20.41
N HIS A 226 -21.65 -12.95 -20.36
CA HIS A 226 -22.09 -14.20 -20.98
C HIS A 226 -21.69 -14.32 -22.47
N SER A 227 -21.76 -13.22 -23.22
CA SER A 227 -21.39 -13.21 -24.65
C SER A 227 -19.91 -13.50 -24.90
N THR A 228 -19.02 -13.08 -23.98
CA THR A 228 -17.59 -13.41 -24.07
C THR A 228 -17.34 -14.86 -23.71
N TYR A 229 -18.06 -15.41 -22.72
CA TYR A 229 -18.01 -16.83 -22.39
C TYR A 229 -18.45 -17.71 -23.57
N GLU A 230 -19.54 -17.39 -24.26
CA GLU A 230 -19.97 -18.11 -25.48
C GLU A 230 -18.87 -18.12 -26.55
N ARG A 231 -18.21 -16.97 -26.74
CA ARG A 231 -17.07 -16.82 -27.66
C ARG A 231 -15.89 -17.71 -27.26
N LEU A 232 -15.51 -17.72 -25.98
CA LEU A 232 -14.41 -18.52 -25.47
C LEU A 232 -14.72 -20.02 -25.56
N LEU A 233 -15.92 -20.45 -25.18
CA LEU A 233 -16.34 -21.85 -25.27
C LEU A 233 -16.38 -22.34 -26.72
N SER A 234 -16.87 -21.52 -27.66
CA SER A 234 -16.83 -21.84 -29.10
C SER A 234 -15.40 -21.99 -29.61
N GLU A 235 -14.48 -21.16 -29.13
CA GLU A 235 -13.06 -21.24 -29.50
C GLU A 235 -12.37 -22.48 -28.91
N MET A 236 -12.77 -22.91 -27.72
CA MET A 236 -12.31 -24.19 -27.15
C MET A 236 -12.72 -25.37 -28.02
N GLU A 237 -13.97 -25.39 -28.51
CA GLU A 237 -14.44 -26.42 -29.45
C GLU A 237 -13.63 -26.39 -30.75
N ARG A 238 -13.37 -25.20 -31.30
CA ARG A 238 -12.56 -25.02 -32.52
C ARG A 238 -11.13 -25.53 -32.36
N LEU A 239 -10.53 -25.34 -31.18
CA LEU A 239 -9.18 -25.78 -30.84
C LEU A 239 -9.12 -27.23 -30.36
N ASN A 240 -10.28 -27.89 -30.17
CA ASN A 240 -10.39 -29.24 -29.62
C ASN A 240 -9.71 -29.38 -28.25
N VAL A 241 -9.86 -28.37 -27.39
CA VAL A 241 -9.38 -28.38 -26.00
C VAL A 241 -10.56 -28.54 -25.05
N THR A 242 -10.33 -29.16 -23.90
CA THR A 242 -11.39 -29.35 -22.90
C THR A 242 -11.22 -28.37 -21.75
N LEU A 243 -12.33 -27.99 -21.11
CA LEU A 243 -12.32 -27.17 -19.90
C LEU A 243 -11.42 -27.83 -18.85
N GLY A 244 -10.73 -27.04 -18.05
CA GLY A 244 -9.97 -27.47 -16.88
C GLY A 244 -10.76 -27.28 -15.59
N ASP A 245 -10.05 -27.02 -14.51
CA ASP A 245 -10.62 -26.93 -13.16
C ASP A 245 -11.16 -25.54 -12.78
N TYR A 246 -10.57 -24.48 -13.34
CA TYR A 246 -10.80 -23.10 -12.89
C TYR A 246 -10.89 -22.11 -14.04
N VAL A 247 -11.65 -21.05 -13.82
CA VAL A 247 -11.63 -19.81 -14.60
C VAL A 247 -11.22 -18.68 -13.67
N LEU A 248 -10.33 -17.81 -14.15
CA LEU A 248 -9.90 -16.62 -13.44
C LEU A 248 -10.42 -15.38 -14.18
N GLU A 249 -10.92 -14.41 -13.42
CA GLU A 249 -11.35 -13.11 -13.93
C GLU A 249 -10.57 -11.99 -13.26
N GLU A 250 -10.05 -11.06 -14.07
CA GLU A 250 -9.32 -9.88 -13.60
C GLU A 250 -9.86 -8.62 -14.28
N PHE A 251 -10.21 -7.60 -13.49
CA PHE A 251 -10.61 -6.30 -14.03
C PHE A 251 -9.36 -5.53 -14.48
N ILE A 252 -9.20 -5.37 -15.78
CA ILE A 252 -8.07 -4.65 -16.40
C ILE A 252 -8.40 -3.16 -16.47
N TYR A 253 -9.58 -2.82 -16.99
CA TYR A 253 -10.12 -1.47 -16.95
C TYR A 253 -11.38 -1.46 -16.10
N ASP A 254 -11.32 -0.71 -15.00
CA ASP A 254 -12.38 -0.55 -14.00
C ASP A 254 -12.78 0.94 -13.87
N ASN A 255 -13.55 1.25 -12.83
CA ASN A 255 -14.00 2.61 -12.52
C ASN A 255 -12.86 3.58 -12.14
N VAL A 256 -11.64 3.09 -11.89
CA VAL A 256 -10.47 3.93 -11.59
C VAL A 256 -9.89 4.52 -12.88
N VAL A 257 -9.98 3.78 -13.99
CA VAL A 257 -9.35 4.15 -15.26
C VAL A 257 -10.34 4.48 -16.37
N GLN A 258 -11.62 4.10 -16.24
CA GLN A 258 -12.67 4.40 -17.19
C GLN A 258 -13.87 5.07 -16.51
N ASN A 259 -14.49 6.02 -17.21
CA ASN A 259 -15.66 6.76 -16.70
C ASN A 259 -17.00 6.07 -17.02
N SER A 260 -16.99 5.01 -17.83
CA SER A 260 -18.19 4.36 -18.34
C SER A 260 -18.01 2.85 -18.34
N GLU A 261 -19.01 2.13 -17.82
CA GLU A 261 -19.03 0.67 -17.75
C GLU A 261 -18.92 0.00 -19.13
N ASP A 262 -19.40 0.67 -20.19
CA ASP A 262 -19.27 0.19 -21.58
C ASP A 262 -17.81 0.11 -22.07
N GLN A 263 -16.89 0.73 -21.32
CA GLN A 263 -15.45 0.75 -21.60
C GLN A 263 -14.64 -0.09 -20.61
N TYR A 264 -15.29 -0.75 -19.65
CA TYR A 264 -14.61 -1.66 -18.74
C TYR A 264 -14.10 -2.87 -19.50
N VAL A 265 -13.00 -3.42 -18.99
CA VAL A 265 -12.34 -4.57 -19.60
C VAL A 265 -12.08 -5.62 -18.53
N THR A 266 -12.70 -6.79 -18.68
CA THR A 266 -12.46 -7.96 -17.84
C THR A 266 -11.68 -8.99 -18.64
N LYS A 267 -10.52 -9.38 -18.13
CA LYS A 267 -9.73 -10.49 -18.67
C LYS A 267 -10.26 -11.80 -18.08
N ILE A 268 -10.60 -12.73 -18.96
CA ILE A 268 -11.09 -14.07 -18.59
C ILE A 268 -10.02 -15.08 -19.01
N MET A 269 -9.60 -15.92 -18.07
CA MET A 269 -8.58 -16.95 -18.28
C MET A 269 -9.16 -18.31 -17.92
N ILE A 270 -9.53 -19.09 -18.94
CA ILE A 270 -10.11 -20.42 -18.77
C ILE A 270 -8.97 -21.45 -18.77
N HIS A 271 -8.77 -22.17 -17.65
CA HIS A 271 -7.86 -23.31 -17.63
C HIS A 271 -8.37 -24.37 -18.63
N VAL A 272 -7.48 -24.92 -19.45
CA VAL A 272 -7.81 -25.95 -20.46
C VAL A 272 -6.84 -27.12 -20.47
N HIS A 273 -7.33 -28.28 -20.88
CA HIS A 273 -6.52 -29.46 -21.18
C HIS A 273 -6.43 -29.67 -22.69
N LEU A 274 -5.20 -29.88 -23.18
CA LEU A 274 -4.87 -30.18 -24.58
C LEU A 274 -5.05 -31.66 -24.92
#